data_AF-A0A1V6YKF0-F1
#
_entry.id   AF-A0A1V6YKF0-F1
#
_cell.length_a   1.000
_cell.length_b   1.000
_cell.length_c   1.000
_cell.angle_alpha   90.00
_cell.angle_beta   90.00
_cell.angle_gamma   90.00
#
_symmetry.space_group_name_H-M   'P 1'
#
loop_
_entity.id
_entity.type
_entity.pdbx_description
1 polymer ?
#
loop_
_entity_poly.entity_id
_entity_poly.type
_entity_poly.pdbx_seq_one_letter_code
_entity_poly.pdbx_strand_id
1 'polypeptide(L)' 'MSNIATPDHCVADFCLVPVGTSSPSVSDQVADIHRMIETCGLKYVMHSAGTTLVLPWPPPQFQFQFQFQLQLLFM' A
#
# COMPACT_ATOMS: atom_id res chain seq x y z
N MET A 1 -18.58 -12.80 24.11
CA MET A 1 -17.85 -12.20 22.98
C MET A 1 -17.77 -10.71 23.26
N SER A 2 -16.58 -10.21 23.59
CA SER A 2 -16.34 -8.81 23.89
C SER A 2 -16.61 -7.98 22.62
N ASN A 3 -17.69 -7.20 22.62
CA ASN A 3 -18.06 -6.28 21.54
C ASN A 3 -17.16 -5.04 21.61
N ILE A 4 -15.91 -5.19 21.17
CA ILE A 4 -14.97 -4.06 21.06
C ILE A 4 -15.32 -3.33 19.77
N ALA A 5 -15.70 -2.06 19.89
CA ALA A 5 -15.94 -1.19 18.73
C ALA A 5 -14.67 -1.12 17.88
N THR A 6 -14.82 -1.33 16.58
CA THR A 6 -13.70 -1.20 15.65
C THR A 6 -13.36 0.28 15.45
N PRO A 7 -12.07 0.63 15.33
CA PRO A 7 -11.65 2.02 15.12
C PRO A 7 -12.22 2.58 13.82
N ASP A 8 -12.46 3.88 13.73
CA ASP A 8 -13.04 4.51 12.52
C ASP A 8 -12.08 4.51 11.32
N HIS A 9 -10.78 4.45 11.59
CA HIS A 9 -9.71 4.50 10.60
C HIS A 9 -8.62 3.47 10.89
N CYS A 10 -7.94 3.02 9.83
CA CYS A 10 -6.71 2.26 9.91
C CYS A 10 -5.61 2.90 9.08
N VAL A 11 -4.37 2.61 9.45
CA VAL A 11 -3.17 3.01 8.71
C VAL A 11 -2.60 1.76 8.08
N ALA A 12 -2.36 1.79 6.77
CA ALA A 12 -1.78 0.68 6.02
C ALA A 12 -0.51 1.16 5.33
N ASP A 13 0.56 0.38 5.44
CA ASP A 13 1.82 0.65 4.76
C ASP A 13 2.07 -0.42 3.71
N PHE A 14 2.46 -0.01 2.50
CA PHE A 14 2.73 -0.94 1.41
C PHE A 14 3.97 -0.54 0.62
N CYS A 15 4.64 -1.55 0.07
CA CYS A 15 5.76 -1.39 -0.86
C CYS A 15 5.43 -2.08 -2.17
N LEU A 16 5.70 -1.39 -3.28
CA LEU A 16 5.48 -1.89 -4.62
C LEU A 16 6.77 -2.50 -5.17
N VAL A 17 6.74 -3.79 -5.48
CA VAL A 17 7.85 -4.49 -6.15
C VAL A 17 7.31 -5.19 -7.40
N PRO A 18 7.37 -4.55 -8.58
CA PRO A 18 6.96 -5.18 -9.82
C PRO A 18 7.98 -6.26 -10.21
N VAL A 19 7.49 -7.40 -10.68
CA VAL A 19 8.30 -8.56 -11.10
C VAL A 19 8.19 -8.72 -12.61
N GLY A 20 9.31 -8.98 -13.29
CA GLY A 20 9.34 -9.23 -14.73
C GLY A 20 9.36 -7.97 -15.60
N THR A 21 9.77 -6.82 -15.06
CA THR A 21 10.00 -5.60 -15.83
C THR A 21 11.27 -5.72 -16.68
N SER A 22 11.26 -5.17 -17.89
CA SER A 22 12.45 -5.06 -18.75
C SER A 22 13.44 -3.99 -18.29
N SER A 23 13.08 -3.24 -17.25
CA SER A 23 13.84 -2.12 -16.68
C SER A 23 13.97 -2.31 -15.16
N PRO A 24 15.13 -1.95 -14.57
CA PRO A 24 15.31 -1.93 -13.12
C PRO A 24 14.55 -0.78 -12.44
N SER A 25 14.09 0.22 -13.20
CA SER A 25 13.30 1.32 -12.65
C SER A 25 11.85 0.91 -12.46
N VAL A 26 11.32 1.22 -11.28
CA VAL A 26 9.93 0.96 -10.86
C VAL A 26 9.14 2.25 -10.65
N SER A 27 9.74 3.40 -10.98
CA SER A 27 9.20 4.73 -10.68
C SER A 27 7.86 5.00 -11.36
N ASP A 28 7.68 4.49 -12.58
CA ASP A 28 6.48 4.73 -13.37
C ASP A 28 5.27 4.04 -12.74
N GLN A 29 5.45 2.79 -12.31
CA GLN A 29 4.41 2.02 -11.63
C GLN A 29 4.07 2.63 -10.25
N VAL A 30 5.09 3.11 -9.52
CA VAL A 30 4.86 3.84 -8.25
C VAL A 30 4.05 5.11 -8.50
N ALA A 31 4.40 5.89 -9.53
CA ALA A 31 3.68 7.11 -9.89
C ALA A 31 2.23 6.84 -10.31
N ASP A 32 1.98 5.76 -11.06
CA ASP A 32 0.62 5.39 -11.47
C ASP A 32 -0.26 5.00 -10.27
N ILE A 33 0.29 4.25 -9.30
CA ILE A 33 -0.45 3.93 -8.07
C ILE A 33 -0.75 5.19 -7.25
N HIS A 34 0.20 6.12 -7.14
CA HIS A 34 -0.05 7.38 -6.42
C HIS A 34 -1.11 8.23 -7.08
N ARG A 35 -1.10 8.34 -8.41
CA ARG A 35 -2.18 9.00 -9.16
C ARG A 35 -3.52 8.33 -8.89
N MET A 36 -3.57 7.00 -8.83
CA MET A 36 -4.80 6.28 -8.47
C MET A 36 -5.25 6.60 -7.04
N ILE A 37 -4.33 6.62 -6.07
CA ILE A 37 -4.64 6.96 -4.67
C ILE A 37 -5.16 8.39 -4.54
N GLU A 38 -4.58 9.34 -5.28
CA GLU A 38 -5.07 10.73 -5.37
C GLU A 38 -6.52 10.76 -5.88
N THR A 39 -6.88 9.96 -6.89
CA THR A 39 -8.27 9.88 -7.39
C THR A 39 -9.24 9.29 -6.37
N CYS A 40 -8.75 8.43 -5.45
CA CYS A 40 -9.54 7.90 -4.36
C CYS A 40 -9.76 8.90 -3.21
N GLY A 41 -9.10 10.06 -3.22
CA GLY A 41 -9.19 11.07 -2.15
C GLY A 41 -8.61 10.60 -0.81
N LEU A 42 -7.71 9.62 -0.84
CA LEU A 42 -7.10 9.06 0.36
C LEU A 42 -5.87 9.87 0.77
N LYS A 43 -5.66 10.00 2.09
CA LYS A 43 -4.43 10.61 2.61
C LYS A 43 -3.30 9.61 2.52
N TYR A 44 -2.18 10.02 1.93
CA TYR A 44 -0.99 9.20 1.83
C TYR A 44 0.29 9.98 2.10
N VAL A 45 1.33 9.27 2.51
CA VAL A 45 2.68 9.79 2.70
C VAL A 45 3.66 8.79 2.08
N MET A 46 4.45 9.26 1.12
CA MET A 46 5.51 8.47 0.51
C MET A 46 6.79 8.57 1.35
N HIS A 47 7.51 7.46 1.49
CA HIS A 47 8.84 7.41 2.10
C HIS A 47 9.74 6.45 1.31
N SER A 48 11.01 6.34 1.71
CA SER A 48 12.01 5.57 0.96
C SER A 48 11.71 4.08 0.82
N ALA A 49 10.90 3.51 1.72
CA ALA A 49 10.62 2.08 1.78
C ALA A 49 9.17 1.72 1.39
N GLY A 50 8.35 2.71 1.01
CA GLY A 50 6.94 2.45 0.76
C GLY A 50 6.06 3.69 0.78
N THR A 51 4.77 3.45 0.94
CA THR A 51 3.74 4.48 1.04
C THR A 51 2.75 4.10 2.13
N THR A 52 2.57 5.03 3.06
CA THR A 52 1.59 4.91 4.13
C THR A 52 0.28 5.54 3.69
N LEU A 53 -0.83 4.81 3.85
CA LEU A 53 -2.20 5.22 3.56
C LEU A 53 -3.02 5.31 4.84
N VAL A 54 -3.89 6.31 4.93
CA VAL A 54 -4.94 6.37 5.94
C VAL A 54 -6.27 5.99 5.28
N LEU A 55 -6.87 4.93 5.78
CA LEU A 55 -8.10 4.32 5.24
C LEU A 55 -9.21 4.32 6.30
N PRO A 56 -10.48 4.32 5.90
CA PRO A 56 -11.58 3.98 6.80
C PRO A 56 -11.54 2.50 7.17
N TRP A 57 -12.03 2.16 8.36
CA TRP A 57 -12.26 0.77 8.72
C TRP A 57 -13.71 0.34 8.37
N PRO A 58 -13.95 -0.88 7.85
CA PRO A 58 -12.96 -1.86 7.41
C PRO A 58 -12.26 -1.42 6.11
N PRO A 59 -10.99 -1.81 5.89
CA PRO A 59 -10.27 -1.40 4.71
C PRO A 59 -10.98 -1.89 3.43
N PRO A 60 -11.12 -1.04 2.41
CA PRO A 60 -11.60 -1.47 1.10
C PRO A 60 -10.68 -2.55 0.53
N GLN A 61 -11.26 -3.57 -0.11
CA GLN A 61 -10.52 -4.63 -0.77
C GLN A 61 -9.84 -4.08 -2.04
N PHE A 62 -8.71 -3.39 -1.86
CA PHE A 62 -7.83 -3.09 -2.98
C PHE A 62 -7.13 -4.39 -3.38
N GLN A 63 -7.62 -5.06 -4.42
CA GLN A 63 -6.88 -6.13 -5.09
C GLN A 63 -5.70 -5.53 -5.86
N PHE A 64 -4.69 -5.09 -5.12
CA PHE A 64 -3.37 -4.89 -5.66
C PHE A 64 -2.76 -6.28 -5.82
N GLN A 65 -2.86 -6.85 -7.01
CA GLN A 65 -2.20 -8.10 -7.37
C GLN A 65 -0.68 -7.87 -7.44
N PHE A 66 -0.03 -7.64 -6.30
CA PHE A 66 1.42 -7.53 -6.19
C PHE A 66 1.94 -8.68 -5.35
N GLN A 67 2.74 -9.54 -5.99
CA GLN A 67 3.46 -10.63 -5.36
C GLN A 67 4.30 -10.08 -4.21
N PHE A 68 3.91 -10.42 -2.99
CA PHE A 68 4.69 -10.23 -1.76
C PHE A 68 5.97 -11.09 -1.90
N GLN A 69 7.05 -10.54 -2.47
CA GLN A 69 8.37 -11.12 -2.26
C GLN A 69 8.84 -10.69 -0.87
N LEU A 70 8.52 -11.58 0.08
CA LEU A 70 9.10 -11.77 1.40
C LEU A 70 10.51 -11.14 1.56
N GLN A 71 10.60 -9.92 2.06
CA GLN A 71 11.80 -9.46 2.79
C GLN A 71 11.63 -9.79 4.28
N LEU A 72 11.53 -11.09 4.60
CA LEU A 72 12.08 -11.59 5.86
C LEU A 72 13.58 -11.72 5.63
N LEU A 73 14.34 -10.69 6.00
CA LEU A 73 15.79 -10.77 6.10
C LEU A 73 16.22 -10.14 7.44
N PHE A 74 16.46 -11.02 8.42
CA PHE A 74 17.15 -10.80 9.69
C PHE A 74 16.70 -9.61 10.55
N MET A 75 15.85 -9.87 11.56
CA MET A 75 16.25 -9.92 12.99
C MET A 75 15.30 -10.84 13.75
#